data_AF-A0A509JIM2-F1
#
_entry.id   AF-A0A509JIM2-F1
#
_cell.length_a   1.000
_cell.length_b   1.000
_cell.length_c   1.000
_cell.angle_alpha   90.00
_cell.angle_beta   90.00
_cell.angle_gamma   90.00
#
_symmetry.space_group_name_H-M   'P 1'
#
loop_
_entity.id
_entity.type
_entity.pdbx_description
1 polymer ?
#
loop_
_entity_poly.entity_id
_entity_poly.type
_entity_poly.pdbx_seq_one_letter_code
_entity_poly.pdbx_strand_id
1 'polypeptide(L)'
;MNSACAALDAQSALRYLGQTVLIEMVFEEEPDPIWRWVRVVGVVLPAEGLRGGPHFLTLKPGAEKAFADEAFWENIRTIRVMRYRDRHGSGNVLDRIAHPNDPRSRAALPARRNSPTVPANGSTGAANP
;
A
#
# COMPACT_ATOMS: atom_id res chain seq x y z
N MET A 1 -9.47 10.75 27.99
CA MET A 1 -8.72 11.29 26.82
C MET A 1 -9.68 11.37 25.66
N ASN A 2 -10.06 12.58 25.21
CA ASN A 2 -10.97 12.74 24.07
C ASN A 2 -10.19 12.59 22.76
N SER A 3 -9.94 11.34 22.36
CA SER A 3 -9.56 11.03 20.98
C SER A 3 -10.81 11.21 20.13
N ALA A 4 -10.85 12.27 19.31
CA ALA A 4 -11.97 12.49 18.42
C ALA A 4 -12.15 11.26 17.51
N CYS A 5 -13.27 10.57 17.67
CA CYS A 5 -13.72 9.51 16.78
C CYS A 5 -13.80 10.05 15.35
N ALA A 6 -13.49 9.22 14.35
CA ALA A 6 -13.71 9.62 12.97
C ALA A 6 -15.18 10.02 12.81
N ALA A 7 -15.43 11.24 12.30
CA ALA A 7 -16.78 11.71 12.01
C ALA A 7 -17.33 10.94 10.79
N LEU A 8 -17.77 9.71 11.03
CA LEU A 8 -18.37 8.82 10.05
C LEU A 8 -19.88 9.02 10.02
N ASP A 9 -20.40 9.19 8.81
CA ASP A 9 -21.81 9.20 8.50
C ASP A 9 -22.08 8.19 7.36
N ALA A 10 -23.35 7.96 7.04
CA ALA A 10 -23.72 7.01 5.99
C ALA A 10 -23.05 7.33 4.64
N GLN A 11 -22.98 8.61 4.26
CA GLN A 11 -22.47 9.01 2.96
C GLN A 11 -20.95 8.85 2.85
N SER A 12 -20.20 9.21 3.90
CA SER A 12 -18.76 9.04 3.98
C SER A 12 -18.36 7.57 4.13
N ALA A 13 -19.11 6.79 4.91
CA ALA A 13 -18.88 5.35 5.09
C ALA A 13 -18.99 4.58 3.77
N LEU A 14 -19.99 4.89 2.94
CA LEU A 14 -20.17 4.25 1.63
C LEU A 14 -18.98 4.45 0.69
N ARG A 15 -18.19 5.52 0.85
CA ARG A 15 -16.98 5.76 0.03
C ARG A 15 -15.88 4.73 0.27
N TYR A 16 -15.90 4.05 1.41
CA TYR A 16 -14.93 3.01 1.75
C TYR A 16 -15.36 1.62 1.25
N LEU A 17 -16.61 1.44 0.80
CA LEU A 17 -17.10 0.15 0.36
C LEU A 17 -16.26 -0.41 -0.79
N GLY A 18 -15.80 -1.66 -0.64
CA GLY A 18 -14.94 -2.35 -1.60
C GLY A 18 -13.46 -1.97 -1.52
N GLN A 19 -13.10 -0.92 -0.76
CA GLN A 19 -11.73 -0.45 -0.60
C GLN A 19 -10.96 -1.26 0.44
N THR A 20 -9.66 -1.38 0.23
CA THR A 20 -8.72 -1.81 1.28
C THR A 20 -8.30 -0.58 2.08
N VAL A 21 -8.45 -0.64 3.39
CA VAL A 21 -8.24 0.48 4.31
C VAL A 21 -7.30 0.07 5.44
N LEU A 22 -6.66 1.06 6.03
CA LEU A 22 -6.00 0.96 7.32
C LEU A 22 -6.87 1.70 8.34
N ILE A 23 -7.26 1.01 9.40
CA ILE A 23 -8.13 1.51 10.47
C ILE A 23 -7.34 1.52 11.77
N GLU A 24 -7.36 2.66 12.46
CA GLU A 24 -6.91 2.78 13.84
C GLU A 24 -8.12 2.65 14.76
N MET A 25 -8.09 1.65 15.65
CA MET A 25 -9.16 1.38 16.60
C MET A 25 -8.69 1.64 18.03
N VAL A 26 -9.56 2.22 18.84
CA VAL A 26 -9.34 2.47 20.27
C VAL A 26 -10.46 1.80 21.04
N PHE A 27 -10.10 1.07 22.10
CA PHE A 27 -11.03 0.40 23.00
C PHE A 27 -10.77 0.87 24.43
N GLU A 28 -11.77 0.89 25.30
CA GLU A 28 -11.59 1.34 26.68
C GLU A 28 -10.69 0.37 27.48
N GLU A 29 -10.75 -0.91 27.16
CA GLU A 29 -10.01 -1.98 27.83
C GLU A 29 -8.56 -2.10 27.36
N GLU A 30 -8.21 -1.51 26.21
CA GLU A 30 -6.89 -1.62 25.61
C GLU A 30 -6.16 -0.26 25.69
N PRO A 31 -5.00 -0.19 26.37
CA PRO A 31 -4.25 1.06 26.50
C PRO A 31 -3.71 1.58 25.15
N ASP A 32 -3.36 0.68 24.23
CA ASP A 32 -2.74 1.03 22.95
C ASP A 32 -3.72 0.88 21.76
N PRO A 33 -3.74 1.83 20.82
CA PRO A 33 -4.56 1.71 19.61
C PRO A 33 -4.20 0.47 18.78
N ILE A 34 -5.22 -0.26 18.33
CA ILE A 34 -5.08 -1.42 17.46
C ILE A 34 -5.21 -0.99 16.00
N TRP A 35 -4.21 -1.32 15.19
CA TRP A 35 -4.24 -1.05 13.75
C TRP A 35 -4.69 -2.28 12.96
N ARG A 36 -5.68 -2.11 12.09
CA ARG A 36 -6.21 -3.18 11.22
C ARG A 36 -6.11 -2.80 9.75
N TRP A 37 -5.44 -3.65 8.97
CA TRP A 37 -5.44 -3.58 7.51
C TRP A 37 -6.49 -4.54 6.97
N VAL A 38 -7.58 -3.99 6.43
CA VAL A 38 -8.78 -4.75 6.08
C VAL A 38 -9.43 -4.25 4.79
N ARG A 39 -10.19 -5.11 4.12
CA ARG A 39 -11.07 -4.73 3.03
C ARG A 39 -12.48 -4.52 3.57
N VAL A 40 -13.08 -3.35 3.30
CA VAL A 40 -14.48 -3.09 3.63
C VAL A 40 -15.37 -3.78 2.61
N VAL A 41 -16.26 -4.64 3.07
CA VAL A 41 -17.18 -5.41 2.23
C VAL A 41 -18.65 -5.08 2.48
N GLY A 42 -18.95 -4.39 3.58
CA GLY A 42 -20.30 -3.94 3.89
C GLY A 42 -20.29 -2.75 4.85
N VAL A 43 -21.41 -2.04 4.87
CA VAL A 43 -21.69 -0.94 5.78
C VAL A 43 -23.04 -1.23 6.44
N VAL A 44 -23.06 -1.23 7.77
CA VAL A 44 -24.28 -1.37 8.55
C VAL A 44 -24.62 -0.01 9.15
N LEU A 45 -25.78 0.50 8.78
CA LEU A 45 -26.29 1.79 9.26
C LEU A 45 -27.20 1.59 10.48
N PRO A 46 -27.41 2.62 11.31
CA PRO A 46 -28.34 2.53 12.43
C PRO A 46 -29.74 2.19 11.92
N ALA A 47 -30.37 1.19 12.52
CA ALA A 47 -31.73 0.76 12.22
C ALA A 47 -32.41 0.28 13.50
N GLU A 48 -33.73 0.39 13.54
CA GLU A 48 -34.51 -0.12 14.67
C GLU A 48 -34.28 -1.64 14.82
N GLY A 49 -34.02 -2.08 16.05
CA GLY A 49 -33.70 -3.48 16.36
C GLY A 49 -32.24 -3.90 16.13
N LEU A 50 -31.38 -3.03 15.59
CA LEU A 50 -29.94 -3.32 15.46
C LEU A 50 -29.22 -3.10 16.80
N ARG A 51 -28.53 -4.14 17.28
CA ARG A 51 -27.64 -4.06 18.46
C ARG A 51 -26.24 -3.63 18.03
N GLY A 52 -25.58 -2.77 18.81
CA GLY A 52 -24.18 -2.39 18.61
C GLY A 52 -23.94 -1.16 17.72
N GLY A 53 -24.97 -0.55 17.14
CA GLY A 53 -24.82 0.68 16.36
C GLY A 53 -24.14 0.48 14.99
N PRO A 54 -23.79 1.57 14.30
CA PRO A 54 -23.27 1.52 12.94
C PRO A 54 -21.82 1.02 12.89
N HIS A 55 -21.53 0.20 11.87
CA HIS A 55 -20.23 -0.45 11.74
C HIS A 55 -19.91 -0.84 10.30
N PHE A 56 -18.63 -1.14 10.05
CA PHE A 56 -18.21 -1.79 8.81
C PHE A 56 -18.19 -3.31 8.97
N LEU A 57 -18.50 -4.01 7.88
CA LEU A 57 -18.15 -5.42 7.71
C LEU A 57 -16.83 -5.48 6.95
N THR A 58 -15.86 -6.18 7.52
CA THR A 58 -14.49 -6.17 7.03
C THR A 58 -13.91 -7.57 6.86
N LEU A 59 -13.06 -7.75 5.87
CA LEU A 59 -12.30 -8.99 5.66
C LEU A 59 -10.80 -8.70 5.75
N LYS A 60 -10.06 -9.64 6.34
CA LYS A 60 -8.60 -9.63 6.24
C LYS A 60 -8.20 -9.88 4.79
N PRO A 61 -7.31 -9.07 4.19
CA PRO A 61 -6.87 -9.30 2.82
C PRO A 61 -6.18 -10.66 2.70
N GLY A 62 -6.51 -11.41 1.64
CA GLY A 62 -6.01 -12.77 1.41
C GLY A 62 -6.80 -13.88 2.13
N ALA A 63 -7.82 -13.55 2.92
CA ALA A 63 -8.71 -14.54 3.52
C ALA A 63 -9.93 -14.81 2.61
N GLU A 64 -9.78 -15.72 1.65
CA GLU A 64 -10.79 -15.96 0.60
C GLU A 64 -12.11 -16.58 1.08
N LYS A 65 -12.20 -17.06 2.32
CA LYS A 65 -13.39 -17.72 2.89
C LYS A 65 -13.65 -17.38 4.36
N ALA A 66 -13.26 -16.19 4.81
CA ALA A 66 -13.51 -15.76 6.18
C ALA A 66 -14.92 -15.17 6.36
N PHE A 67 -15.48 -15.32 7.56
CA PHE A 67 -16.58 -14.47 8.00
C PHE A 67 -16.09 -13.03 8.14
N ALA A 68 -17.00 -12.08 7.89
CA ALA A 68 -16.67 -10.68 8.06
C ALA A 68 -16.57 -10.32 9.54
N ASP A 69 -15.52 -9.59 9.89
CA ASP A 69 -15.35 -8.99 11.21
C ASP A 69 -16.07 -7.64 11.25
N GLU A 70 -16.72 -7.36 12.38
CA GLU A 70 -17.38 -6.08 12.65
C GLU A 70 -16.35 -5.04 13.12
N ALA A 71 -16.42 -3.83 12.56
CA ALA A 71 -15.63 -2.68 12.99
C ALA A 71 -16.56 -1.50 13.29
N PHE A 72 -16.93 -1.37 14.56
CA PHE A 72 -17.85 -0.33 15.06
C PHE A 72 -17.26 1.07 14.94
N TRP A 73 -18.05 2.01 14.42
CA TRP A 73 -17.58 3.36 14.13
C TRP A 73 -17.10 4.09 15.38
N GLU A 74 -17.76 3.87 16.53
CA GLU A 74 -17.39 4.45 17.82
C GLU A 74 -15.95 4.14 18.25
N ASN A 75 -15.44 2.99 17.82
CA ASN A 75 -14.08 2.55 18.14
C ASN A 75 -13.08 2.99 17.07
N ILE A 76 -13.51 3.59 15.96
CA ILE A 76 -12.63 4.01 14.87
C ILE A 76 -12.16 5.44 15.09
N ARG A 77 -10.87 5.58 15.39
CA ARG A 77 -10.24 6.90 15.49
C ARG A 77 -9.87 7.46 14.13
N THR A 78 -9.24 6.65 13.29
CA THR A 78 -8.87 7.05 11.92
C THR A 78 -9.09 5.93 10.91
N ILE A 79 -9.45 6.30 9.68
CA ILE A 79 -9.62 5.38 8.56
C ILE A 79 -9.02 5.99 7.29
N ARG A 80 -8.16 5.24 6.61
CA ARG A 80 -7.47 5.70 5.39
C ARG A 80 -7.51 4.62 4.32
N VAL A 81 -7.89 5.00 3.09
CA VAL A 81 -7.81 4.12 1.93
C VAL A 81 -6.35 3.83 1.61
N MET A 82 -5.99 2.56 1.60
CA MET A 82 -4.70 2.09 1.16
C MET A 82 -4.72 1.99 -0.35
N ARG A 83 -4.06 2.93 -1.02
CA ARG A 83 -3.80 2.79 -2.46
C ARG A 83 -2.79 1.66 -2.63
N TYR A 84 -3.09 0.70 -3.50
CA TYR A 84 -2.07 -0.19 -4.00
C TYR A 84 -1.01 0.71 -4.63
N ARG A 85 0.19 0.79 -4.04
CA ARG A 85 1.31 1.36 -4.76
C ARG A 85 1.56 0.37 -5.88
N ASP A 86 1.27 0.77 -7.10
CA ASP A 86 1.84 0.11 -8.26
C ASP A 86 3.33 -0.01 -7.95
N ARG A 87 3.83 -1.23 -7.86
CA ARG A 87 5.26 -1.48 -7.65
C ARG A 87 6.09 -0.94 -8.84
N HIS A 88 5.40 -0.48 -9.89
CA HIS A 88 5.91 0.21 -11.07
C HIS A 88 5.65 1.74 -11.09
N GLY A 89 4.90 2.27 -10.12
CA GLY A 89 4.81 3.72 -9.93
C GLY A 89 6.15 4.23 -9.45
N SER A 90 6.73 5.16 -10.20
CA SER A 90 8.08 5.72 -10.06
C SER A 90 8.35 6.35 -8.68
N GLY A 91 8.49 5.51 -7.66
CA GLY A 91 9.05 5.84 -6.36
C GLY A 91 10.57 5.96 -6.41
N ASN A 92 11.14 6.42 -7.53
CA ASN A 92 12.55 6.78 -7.63
C ASN A 92 12.77 8.09 -6.86
N VAL A 93 12.75 8.00 -5.53
CA VAL A 93 13.23 9.08 -4.67
C VAL A 93 14.72 9.34 -4.96
N LEU A 94 15.43 8.33 -5.45
CA LEU A 94 16.83 8.42 -5.86
C LEU A 94 17.06 9.21 -7.16
N ASP A 95 16.07 9.32 -8.08
CA ASP A 95 16.23 10.12 -9.32
C ASP A 95 16.15 11.63 -9.06
N ARG A 96 15.59 12.07 -7.93
CA ARG A 96 15.41 13.49 -7.60
C ARG A 96 16.52 14.07 -6.74
N ILE A 97 17.45 13.24 -6.28
CA ILE A 97 18.66 13.75 -5.64
C ILE A 97 19.57 14.16 -6.79
N ALA A 98 19.66 15.47 -7.04
CA ALA A 98 20.72 15.98 -7.89
C ALA A 98 22.05 15.51 -7.30
N HIS A 99 22.71 14.57 -7.98
CA HIS A 99 24.08 14.21 -7.66
C HIS A 99 24.88 15.52 -7.68
N PRO A 100 25.56 15.89 -6.57
CA PRO A 100 26.53 16.97 -6.65
C PRO A 100 27.53 16.55 -7.73
N ASN A 101 27.66 17.38 -8.77
CA ASN A 101 28.65 17.20 -9.82
C ASN A 101 30.03 17.22 -9.17
N ASP A 102 30.54 16.05 -8.80
CA ASP A 102 31.94 15.88 -8.47
C ASP A 102 32.69 15.64 -9.78
N PRO A 103 33.49 16.61 -10.28
CA PRO A 103 34.11 16.53 -11.60
C PRO A 103 35.24 15.48 -11.71
N ARG A 104 35.36 14.57 -10.72
CA ARG A 104 36.47 13.60 -10.63
C ARG A 104 36.10 12.13 -10.73
N SER A 105 34.82 11.78 -10.84
CA SER A 105 34.44 10.37 -11.08
C SER A 105 34.52 10.01 -12.56
N ARG A 106 35.75 9.70 -13.03
CA ARG A 106 36.01 8.96 -14.29
C ARG A 106 35.58 7.50 -14.15
N ALA A 107 34.29 7.24 -13.93
CA ALA A 107 33.73 5.93 -14.23
C ALA A 107 33.54 5.87 -15.75
N ALA A 108 34.18 4.90 -16.41
CA ALA A 108 34.11 4.73 -17.85
C ALA A 108 32.65 4.60 -18.29
N LEU A 109 32.19 5.57 -19.09
CA LEU A 109 30.89 5.48 -19.75
C LEU A 109 30.86 4.19 -20.58
N PRO A 110 29.83 3.33 -20.48
CA PRO A 110 29.69 2.22 -21.40
C PRO A 110 29.55 2.78 -22.81
N ALA A 111 30.43 2.33 -23.71
CA ALA A 111 30.42 2.74 -25.10
C ALA A 111 29.03 2.49 -25.71
N ARG A 112 28.40 3.57 -26.18
CA ARG A 112 27.12 3.59 -26.87
C ARG A 112 27.15 2.63 -28.07
N ARG A 113 26.51 1.47 -27.95
CA ARG A 113 26.43 0.43 -28.98
C ARG A 113 25.34 0.77 -30.01
N ASN A 114 25.60 1.74 -30.88
CA ASN A 114 24.77 2.04 -32.06
C ASN A 114 25.63 2.01 -33.33
N SER A 115 26.01 0.81 -33.81
CA SER A 115 26.54 0.60 -35.17
C SER A 115 26.31 -0.85 -35.65
N PRO A 116 25.82 -1.09 -36.89
CA PRO A 116 25.52 -2.42 -37.43
C PRO A 116 26.67 -3.00 -38.26
N THR A 117 27.91 -2.92 -37.77
CA THR A 117 29.08 -3.46 -38.48
C THR A 117 29.98 -4.16 -37.49
N VAL A 118 30.00 -5.49 -37.55
CA VAL A 118 30.91 -6.36 -36.80
C VAL A 118 32.22 -6.47 -37.58
N PRO A 119 33.39 -6.09 -37.03
CA PRO A 119 34.65 -6.58 -37.54
C PRO A 119 34.95 -7.92 -36.87
N ALA A 120 34.97 -8.99 -37.66
CA ALA A 120 35.56 -10.26 -37.27
C ALA A 120 37.08 -10.07 -37.19
N ASN A 121 37.65 -10.34 -36.03
CA ASN A 121 39.07 -10.67 -35.79
C ASN A 121 39.04 -11.46 -34.46
N GLY A 122 39.24 -12.77 -34.42
CA GLY A 122 40.36 -13.50 -35.00
C GLY A 122 41.37 -13.75 -33.88
N SER A 123 41.18 -14.82 -33.10
CA SER A 123 42.25 -15.38 -32.25
C SER A 123 42.07 -16.89 -32.12
N THR A 124 42.92 -17.60 -32.85
CA THR A 124 43.09 -19.04 -32.92
C THR A 124 43.68 -19.56 -31.61
N GLY A 125 43.02 -20.54 -30.98
CA GLY A 125 43.57 -21.32 -29.86
C GLY A 125 43.17 -22.77 -30.06
N ALA A 126 44.14 -23.60 -30.40
CA ALA A 126 43.99 -24.91 -31.02
C ALA A 126 43.30 -25.98 -30.17
N ALA A 127 42.59 -26.88 -30.85
CA ALA A 127 42.19 -28.20 -30.36
C ALA A 127 43.37 -29.17 -30.43
N ASN A 128 43.41 -30.16 -29.53
CA ASN A 128 44.12 -31.42 -29.71
C ASN A 128 43.55 -32.50 -28.76
N PRO A 129 43.80 -33.80 -29.04
CA PRO A 129 42.80 -34.88 -29.14
C PRO A 129 42.40 -35.55 -27.83
#